data_AF-A0A5J6HFW2-F1
#
_entry.id   AF-A0A5J6HFW2-F1
#
_cell.length_a   1.000
_cell.length_b   1.000
_cell.length_c   1.000
_cell.angle_alpha   90.00
_cell.angle_beta   90.00
_cell.angle_gamma   90.00
#
_symmetry.space_group_name_H-M   'P 1'
#
loop_
_entity.id
_entity.type
_entity.pdbx_description
1 polymer ?
#
loop_
_entity_poly.entity_id
_entity_poly.type
_entity_poly.pdbx_seq_one_letter_code
_entity_poly.pdbx_strand_id
1 'polypeptide(L)'
;MGQLNHAELVDKNFVVFAEGCFGLFTSKIAASLIRYRGDRCVAVVDSRKAGQTAQDVLGYGGSIPIVGRVEDTLHLRPEVMVIGKGLHSAELPSGWKPHLLAAVQNGLHLVNSIHYRLTSDPDIARAVREKGITVWETKDAPTVPLNKARVLGLDTWIIHTCGSDSNIGKKTAALQIWNEANGRGISTGFAATGQSGMMISGHGVAVDGVPGDFMGGAVEQVVMEAAAGNEWVVVEGQGSLNHIGASGVALAILHGALPHALVFCHRLGAERTKVWETPIIPIPELIRMNEELTVFERPAKVAAVSVNSAGFTEEDYRREAEKLEAETGLPVLDPVREGGAAQLVDILRAHQRETADRQPVRRR
;
A
#
# COMPACT_ATOMS: atom_id res chain seq x y z
N MET A 1 30.06 7.64 -6.53
CA MET A 1 28.79 8.11 -5.95
C MET A 1 28.39 7.15 -4.85
N GLY A 2 27.89 7.64 -3.72
CA GLY A 2 27.41 6.78 -2.63
C GLY A 2 26.19 5.96 -3.05
N GLN A 3 25.90 4.86 -2.35
CA GLN A 3 24.63 4.15 -2.54
C GLN A 3 23.48 5.05 -2.12
N LEU A 4 22.45 5.15 -2.97
CA LEU A 4 21.23 5.89 -2.66
C LEU A 4 20.42 5.15 -1.59
N ASN A 5 19.83 5.89 -0.66
CA ASN A 5 18.84 5.34 0.25
C ASN A 5 17.45 5.23 -0.41
N HIS A 6 16.49 4.58 0.26
CA HIS A 6 15.16 4.32 -0.31
C HIS A 6 14.38 5.61 -0.63
N ALA A 7 14.48 6.64 0.23
CA ALA A 7 13.82 7.91 0.02
C ALA A 7 14.39 8.64 -1.22
N GLU A 8 15.71 8.62 -1.36
CA GLU A 8 16.40 9.18 -2.54
C GLU A 8 15.99 8.45 -3.82
N LEU A 9 15.83 7.13 -3.79
CA LEU A 9 15.41 6.35 -4.97
C LEU A 9 13.98 6.68 -5.41
N VAL A 10 13.03 6.82 -4.48
CA VAL A 10 11.63 7.10 -4.87
C VAL A 10 11.44 8.52 -5.39
N ASP A 11 12.32 9.45 -5.02
CA ASP A 11 12.29 10.86 -5.45
C ASP A 11 12.96 11.10 -6.80
N LYS A 12 13.33 10.04 -7.50
CA LYS A 12 13.90 10.10 -8.84
C LYS A 12 12.82 9.94 -9.91
N ASN A 13 13.08 10.45 -11.10
CA ASN A 13 12.25 10.12 -12.26
C ASN A 13 12.40 8.64 -12.58
N PHE A 14 11.29 7.94 -12.78
CA PHE A 14 11.29 6.50 -12.94
C PHE A 14 10.52 6.04 -14.15
N VAL A 15 10.93 4.89 -14.67
CA VAL A 15 10.18 4.08 -15.62
C VAL A 15 9.61 2.87 -14.90
N VAL A 16 8.37 2.51 -15.21
CA VAL A 16 7.74 1.31 -14.65
C VAL A 16 7.91 0.15 -15.60
N PHE A 17 8.51 -0.93 -15.15
CA PHE A 17 8.62 -2.16 -15.91
C PHE A 17 7.42 -3.07 -15.63
N ALA A 18 6.55 -3.25 -16.62
CA ALA A 18 5.33 -4.06 -16.52
C ALA A 18 5.17 -4.99 -17.73
N GLU A 19 6.30 -5.51 -18.23
CA GLU A 19 6.36 -6.29 -19.45
C GLU A 19 5.35 -7.44 -19.47
N GLY A 20 4.50 -7.44 -20.50
CA GLY A 20 3.52 -8.47 -20.71
C GLY A 20 2.44 -8.53 -19.63
N CYS A 21 2.19 -7.46 -18.87
CA CYS A 21 1.23 -7.52 -17.76
C CYS A 21 0.65 -6.18 -17.31
N PHE A 22 0.93 -5.07 -17.98
CA PHE A 22 0.46 -3.76 -17.54
C PHE A 22 -1.06 -3.70 -17.54
N GLY A 23 -1.68 -3.27 -16.44
CA GLY A 23 -3.14 -3.17 -16.30
C GLY A 23 -3.59 -2.98 -14.86
N LEU A 24 -4.83 -2.50 -14.69
CA LEU A 24 -5.36 -2.06 -13.40
C LEU A 24 -5.28 -3.15 -12.32
N PHE A 25 -5.61 -4.39 -12.66
CA PHE A 25 -5.61 -5.52 -11.72
C PHE A 25 -4.44 -6.50 -11.94
N THR A 26 -3.73 -6.41 -13.08
CA THR A 26 -2.65 -7.32 -13.46
C THR A 26 -1.26 -6.83 -13.06
N SER A 27 -1.10 -5.51 -12.85
CA SER A 27 0.14 -4.86 -12.40
C SER A 27 -0.15 -3.86 -11.28
N LYS A 28 -0.59 -4.36 -10.11
CA LYS A 28 -1.05 -3.52 -8.99
C LYS A 28 -0.04 -2.45 -8.54
N ILE A 29 1.26 -2.74 -8.65
CA ILE A 29 2.33 -1.85 -8.23
C ILE A 29 2.44 -0.70 -9.24
N ALA A 30 2.54 -1.03 -10.54
CA ALA A 30 2.52 -0.06 -11.63
C ALA A 30 1.30 0.86 -11.56
N ALA A 31 0.11 0.26 -11.47
CA ALA A 31 -1.15 0.98 -11.39
C ALA A 31 -1.18 1.94 -10.20
N SER A 32 -0.61 1.55 -9.06
CA SER A 32 -0.56 2.40 -7.89
C SER A 32 0.49 3.51 -7.98
N LEU A 33 1.68 3.23 -8.51
CA LEU A 33 2.73 4.25 -8.66
C LEU A 33 2.29 5.34 -9.63
N ILE A 34 1.64 4.96 -10.73
CA ILE A 34 1.08 5.94 -11.68
C ILE A 34 0.01 6.80 -11.03
N ARG A 35 -0.79 6.24 -10.11
CA ARG A 35 -1.85 7.00 -9.42
C ARG A 35 -1.30 8.04 -8.44
N TYR A 36 -0.28 7.69 -7.66
CA TYR A 36 0.18 8.50 -6.52
C TYR A 36 1.55 9.17 -6.73
N ARG A 37 2.28 8.76 -7.77
CA ARG A 37 3.62 9.26 -8.16
C ARG A 37 3.73 9.42 -9.67
N GLY A 38 2.60 9.67 -10.34
CA GLY A 38 2.52 9.77 -11.80
C GLY A 38 3.29 10.97 -12.37
N ASP A 39 3.48 12.01 -11.56
CA ASP A 39 4.31 13.19 -11.85
C ASP A 39 5.79 12.85 -12.11
N ARG A 40 6.28 11.73 -11.57
CA ARG A 40 7.66 11.24 -11.73
C ARG A 40 7.78 10.03 -12.64
N CYS A 41 6.66 9.43 -13.05
CA CYS A 41 6.62 8.28 -13.94
C CYS A 41 6.76 8.75 -15.39
N VAL A 42 7.93 8.57 -15.99
CA VAL A 42 8.19 9.10 -17.35
C VAL A 42 7.69 8.16 -18.45
N ALA A 43 7.56 6.87 -18.17
CA ALA A 43 7.08 5.87 -19.12
C ALA A 43 6.74 4.53 -18.44
N VAL A 44 6.04 3.67 -19.17
CA VAL A 44 5.84 2.25 -18.83
C VAL A 44 6.49 1.38 -19.91
N VAL A 45 7.23 0.34 -19.51
CA VAL A 45 7.75 -0.69 -20.42
C VAL A 45 6.81 -1.90 -20.43
N ASP A 46 6.05 -2.05 -21.53
CA ASP A 46 5.25 -3.23 -21.86
C ASP A 46 5.11 -3.36 -23.39
N SER A 47 5.84 -4.30 -23.99
CA SER A 47 5.88 -4.51 -25.44
C SER A 47 4.52 -4.81 -26.07
N ARG A 48 3.59 -5.41 -25.32
CA ARG A 48 2.25 -5.75 -25.82
C ARG A 48 1.32 -4.54 -25.90
N LYS A 49 1.70 -3.43 -25.28
CA LYS A 49 0.91 -2.19 -25.18
C LYS A 49 1.69 -0.97 -25.68
N ALA A 50 2.83 -1.18 -26.32
CA ALA A 50 3.64 -0.10 -26.89
C ALA A 50 2.80 0.77 -27.84
N GLY A 51 2.96 2.09 -27.72
CA GLY A 51 2.22 3.10 -28.49
C GLY A 51 0.91 3.56 -27.83
N GLN A 52 0.43 2.89 -26.77
CA GLN A 52 -0.66 3.38 -25.93
C GLN A 52 -0.12 4.27 -24.79
N THR A 53 -1.02 4.87 -24.02
CA THR A 53 -0.71 5.63 -22.80
C THR A 53 -1.21 4.92 -21.54
N ALA A 54 -0.73 5.36 -20.37
CA ALA A 54 -1.28 4.90 -19.09
C ALA A 54 -2.78 5.18 -18.97
N GLN A 55 -3.26 6.32 -19.50
CA GLN A 55 -4.68 6.66 -19.55
C GLN A 55 -5.50 5.61 -20.30
N ASP A 56 -5.04 5.17 -21.46
CA ASP A 56 -5.75 4.17 -22.29
C ASP A 56 -5.93 2.83 -21.58
N VAL A 57 -4.96 2.44 -20.75
CA VAL A 57 -4.91 1.12 -20.11
C VAL A 57 -5.49 1.11 -18.69
N LEU A 58 -5.30 2.18 -17.93
CA LEU A 58 -5.70 2.26 -16.52
C LEU A 58 -6.93 3.14 -16.28
N GLY A 59 -7.30 4.01 -17.24
CA GLY A 59 -8.30 5.05 -17.06
C GLY A 59 -7.80 6.27 -16.29
N TYR A 60 -6.50 6.32 -15.95
CA TYR A 60 -5.82 7.45 -15.32
C TYR A 60 -4.31 7.39 -15.64
N GLY A 61 -3.58 8.45 -15.31
CA GLY A 61 -2.14 8.55 -15.60
C GLY A 61 -1.82 9.35 -16.86
N GLY A 62 -2.83 9.94 -17.52
CA GLY A 62 -2.64 10.92 -18.59
C GLY A 62 -1.76 10.40 -19.73
N SER A 63 -0.89 11.27 -20.23
CA SER A 63 -0.07 11.02 -21.42
C SER A 63 1.20 10.21 -21.17
N ILE A 64 1.35 9.55 -20.00
CA ILE A 64 2.52 8.71 -19.72
C ILE A 64 2.60 7.62 -20.81
N PRO A 65 3.66 7.61 -21.64
CA PRO A 65 3.74 6.71 -22.79
C PRO A 65 4.06 5.28 -22.35
N ILE A 66 3.55 4.31 -23.11
CA ILE A 66 3.92 2.91 -23.02
C ILE A 66 4.84 2.57 -24.19
N VAL A 67 6.02 2.03 -23.88
CA VAL A 67 7.04 1.65 -24.85
C VAL A 67 7.39 0.17 -24.72
N GLY A 68 8.02 -0.39 -25.75
CA GLY A 68 8.40 -1.81 -25.73
C GLY A 68 9.74 -2.08 -25.05
N ARG A 69 10.61 -1.08 -24.94
CA ARG A 69 11.97 -1.24 -24.43
C ARG A 69 12.35 -0.10 -23.50
N VAL A 70 13.24 -0.37 -22.55
CA VAL A 70 13.70 0.66 -21.60
C VAL A 70 14.56 1.71 -22.32
N GLU A 71 15.29 1.31 -23.35
CA GLU A 71 16.14 2.17 -24.17
C GLU A 71 15.34 3.29 -24.87
N ASP A 72 14.08 3.00 -25.22
CA ASP A 72 13.18 3.98 -25.85
C ASP A 72 12.80 5.12 -24.89
N THR A 73 13.05 4.97 -23.59
CA THR A 73 12.72 5.98 -22.56
C THR A 73 13.90 6.89 -22.20
N LEU A 74 15.12 6.59 -22.67
CA LEU A 74 16.34 7.27 -22.20
C LEU A 74 16.36 8.77 -22.49
N HIS A 75 15.71 9.21 -23.56
CA HIS A 75 15.55 10.62 -23.91
C HIS A 75 14.74 11.41 -22.84
N LEU A 76 13.92 10.72 -22.04
CA LEU A 76 13.17 11.27 -20.91
C LEU A 76 13.99 11.25 -19.60
N ARG A 77 15.24 10.76 -19.65
CA ARG A 77 16.19 10.70 -18.55
C ARG A 77 15.64 10.03 -17.28
N PRO A 78 15.07 8.81 -17.37
CA PRO A 78 14.77 8.03 -16.17
C PRO A 78 16.06 7.71 -15.42
N GLU A 79 16.01 7.79 -14.09
CA GLU A 79 17.12 7.43 -13.21
C GLU A 79 16.87 6.08 -12.53
N VAL A 80 15.60 5.65 -12.44
CA VAL A 80 15.19 4.42 -11.76
C VAL A 80 14.26 3.59 -12.65
N MET A 81 14.43 2.27 -12.63
CA MET A 81 13.43 1.34 -13.14
C MET A 81 12.78 0.60 -11.97
N VAL A 82 11.45 0.72 -11.87
CA VAL A 82 10.66 0.03 -10.84
C VAL A 82 9.96 -1.17 -11.46
N ILE A 83 10.13 -2.36 -10.89
CA ILE A 83 9.35 -3.53 -11.30
C ILE A 83 7.90 -3.31 -10.85
N GLY A 84 7.00 -3.17 -11.82
CA GLY A 84 5.61 -2.77 -11.63
C GLY A 84 4.66 -3.92 -11.28
N LYS A 85 5.18 -5.12 -11.03
CA LYS A 85 4.39 -6.32 -10.76
C LYS A 85 5.05 -7.20 -9.70
N GLY A 86 4.23 -7.73 -8.80
CA GLY A 86 4.61 -8.87 -7.96
C GLY A 86 4.39 -10.18 -8.71
N LEU A 87 5.31 -11.13 -8.54
CA LEU A 87 5.18 -12.49 -9.08
C LEU A 87 4.79 -13.45 -7.94
N HIS A 88 3.93 -14.41 -8.25
CA HIS A 88 3.64 -15.56 -7.38
C HIS A 88 4.66 -16.71 -7.56
N SER A 89 5.84 -16.39 -8.11
CA SER A 89 6.93 -17.33 -8.34
C SER A 89 8.21 -16.76 -7.74
N ALA A 90 9.06 -17.66 -7.27
CA ALA A 90 10.43 -17.34 -6.88
C ALA A 90 11.37 -17.23 -8.08
N GLU A 91 10.92 -17.52 -9.30
CA GLU A 91 11.75 -17.48 -10.51
C GLU A 91 11.59 -16.16 -11.27
N LEU A 92 12.68 -15.72 -11.91
CA LEU A 92 12.67 -14.59 -12.83
C LEU A 92 12.21 -15.06 -14.22
N PRO A 93 11.15 -14.48 -14.82
CA PRO A 93 10.76 -14.79 -16.18
C PRO A 93 11.93 -14.58 -17.15
N SER A 94 12.22 -15.56 -17.99
CA SER A 94 13.40 -15.54 -18.87
C SER A 94 13.43 -14.30 -19.78
N GLY A 95 12.26 -13.86 -20.25
CA GLY A 95 12.12 -12.65 -21.07
C GLY A 95 12.38 -11.34 -20.33
N TRP A 96 12.40 -11.31 -18.99
CA TRP A 96 12.60 -10.07 -18.23
C TRP A 96 14.08 -9.72 -18.04
N LYS A 97 14.97 -10.72 -17.90
CA LYS A 97 16.39 -10.51 -17.63
C LYS A 97 17.08 -9.57 -18.63
N PRO A 98 16.85 -9.66 -19.96
CA PRO A 98 17.42 -8.71 -20.92
C PRO A 98 17.04 -7.25 -20.65
N HIS A 99 15.78 -6.98 -20.27
CA HIS A 99 15.32 -5.63 -19.95
C HIS A 99 15.96 -5.10 -18.66
N LEU A 100 16.11 -5.96 -17.64
CA LEU A 100 16.79 -5.62 -16.39
C LEU A 100 18.25 -5.24 -16.66
N LEU A 101 18.98 -6.06 -17.42
CA LEU A 101 20.37 -5.78 -17.80
C LEU A 101 20.49 -4.49 -18.63
N ALA A 102 19.59 -4.26 -19.58
CA ALA A 102 19.57 -3.03 -20.37
C ALA A 102 19.39 -1.79 -19.49
N ALA A 103 18.51 -1.83 -18.49
CA ALA A 103 18.33 -0.71 -17.56
C ALA A 103 19.61 -0.44 -16.75
N VAL A 104 20.24 -1.48 -16.20
CA VAL A 104 21.52 -1.36 -15.47
C VAL A 104 22.63 -0.79 -16.36
N GLN A 105 22.76 -1.30 -17.58
CA GLN A 105 23.78 -0.87 -18.54
C GLN A 105 23.63 0.62 -18.91
N ASN A 106 22.40 1.13 -18.93
CA ASN A 106 22.09 2.53 -19.16
C ASN A 106 22.09 3.38 -17.88
N GLY A 107 22.49 2.82 -16.74
CA GLY A 107 22.72 3.55 -15.49
C GLY A 107 21.48 3.74 -14.62
N LEU A 108 20.38 3.03 -14.89
CA LEU A 108 19.18 3.10 -14.05
C LEU A 108 19.37 2.27 -12.78
N HIS A 109 19.04 2.85 -11.63
CA HIS A 109 18.88 2.08 -10.39
C HIS A 109 17.65 1.17 -10.49
N LEU A 110 17.60 0.09 -9.72
CA LEU A 110 16.49 -0.86 -9.75
C LEU A 110 15.72 -0.87 -8.44
N VAL A 111 14.39 -0.86 -8.52
CA VAL A 111 13.52 -1.19 -7.38
C VAL A 111 12.83 -2.51 -7.67
N ASN A 112 13.23 -3.54 -6.95
CA ASN A 112 12.75 -4.90 -7.13
C ASN A 112 11.56 -5.18 -6.21
N SER A 113 10.39 -5.45 -6.81
CA SER A 113 9.17 -5.81 -6.08
C SER A 113 8.83 -7.30 -6.09
N ILE A 114 9.64 -8.15 -6.74
CA ILE A 114 9.38 -9.60 -6.83
C ILE A 114 10.14 -10.37 -5.74
N HIS A 115 9.80 -11.64 -5.56
CA HIS A 115 10.49 -12.51 -4.59
C HIS A 115 11.87 -12.98 -5.06
N TYR A 116 12.10 -13.06 -6.38
CA TYR A 116 13.42 -13.36 -6.91
C TYR A 116 14.37 -12.19 -6.64
N ARG A 117 15.46 -12.46 -5.92
CA ARG A 117 16.47 -11.45 -5.59
C ARG A 117 17.34 -11.17 -6.81
N LEU A 118 17.26 -9.97 -7.37
CA LEU A 118 18.03 -9.60 -8.57
C LEU A 118 19.54 -9.68 -8.33
N THR A 119 20.00 -9.29 -7.14
CA THR A 119 21.43 -9.36 -6.80
C THR A 119 21.96 -10.78 -6.61
N SER A 120 21.09 -11.80 -6.67
CA SER A 120 21.50 -13.21 -6.64
C SER A 120 21.81 -13.77 -8.04
N ASP A 121 21.31 -13.13 -9.10
CA ASP A 121 21.67 -13.48 -10.49
C ASP A 121 23.11 -13.03 -10.79
N PRO A 122 24.01 -13.92 -11.24
CA PRO A 122 25.42 -13.58 -11.47
C PRO A 122 25.63 -12.46 -12.50
N ASP A 123 24.81 -12.41 -13.55
CA ASP A 123 24.96 -11.42 -14.62
C ASP A 123 24.45 -10.05 -14.17
N ILE A 124 23.29 -10.01 -13.50
CA ILE A 124 22.74 -8.76 -12.97
C ILE A 124 23.66 -8.22 -11.88
N ALA A 125 24.12 -9.07 -10.96
CA ALA A 125 25.01 -8.66 -9.88
C ALA A 125 26.35 -8.11 -10.40
N ARG A 126 26.92 -8.72 -11.46
CA ARG A 126 28.12 -8.19 -12.13
C ARG A 126 27.85 -6.81 -12.73
N ALA A 127 26.79 -6.67 -13.51
CA ALA A 127 26.44 -5.39 -14.15
C ALA A 127 26.18 -4.27 -13.14
N VAL A 128 25.49 -4.59 -12.04
CA VAL A 128 25.22 -3.67 -10.92
C VAL A 128 26.52 -3.13 -10.33
N ARG A 129 27.48 -4.02 -10.04
CA ARG A 129 28.80 -3.63 -9.49
C ARG A 129 29.61 -2.78 -10.45
N GLU A 130 29.66 -3.17 -11.73
CA GLU A 130 30.42 -2.45 -12.77
C GLU A 130 29.88 -1.04 -13.01
N LYS A 131 28.56 -0.86 -12.94
CA LYS A 131 27.90 0.44 -13.17
C LYS A 131 27.77 1.27 -11.89
N GLY A 132 27.97 0.66 -10.71
CA GLY A 132 27.81 1.34 -9.42
C GLY A 132 26.38 1.77 -9.12
N ILE A 133 25.38 1.06 -9.67
CA ILE A 133 23.97 1.36 -9.42
C ILE A 133 23.49 0.73 -8.11
N THR A 134 22.35 1.21 -7.62
CA THR A 134 21.69 0.70 -6.42
C THR A 134 20.54 -0.22 -6.83
N VAL A 135 20.40 -1.35 -6.14
CA VAL A 135 19.24 -2.23 -6.25
C VAL A 135 18.55 -2.25 -4.89
N TRP A 136 17.30 -1.81 -4.84
CA TRP A 136 16.46 -1.95 -3.67
C TRP A 136 15.63 -3.23 -3.76
N GLU A 137 16.02 -4.22 -2.97
CA GLU A 137 15.28 -5.47 -2.76
C GLU A 137 14.14 -5.24 -1.76
N THR A 138 12.95 -4.84 -2.23
CA THR A 138 11.88 -4.35 -1.33
C THR A 138 11.31 -5.40 -0.36
N LYS A 139 11.60 -6.70 -0.57
CA LYS A 139 11.21 -7.79 0.34
C LYS A 139 12.25 -8.11 1.41
N ASP A 140 13.41 -7.48 1.36
CA ASP A 140 14.38 -7.61 2.43
C ASP A 140 13.89 -6.84 3.65
N ALA A 141 13.56 -7.60 4.70
CA ALA A 141 13.23 -7.02 5.99
C ALA A 141 14.50 -6.43 6.62
N PRO A 142 14.47 -5.18 7.12
CA PRO A 142 15.54 -4.68 7.96
C PRO A 142 15.56 -5.47 9.28
N THR A 143 16.67 -5.38 10.02
CA THR A 143 16.68 -5.86 11.41
C THR A 143 15.70 -5.03 12.21
N VAL A 144 14.68 -5.69 12.77
CA VAL A 144 13.59 -5.07 13.51
C VAL A 144 13.54 -5.58 14.95
N PRO A 145 13.25 -4.71 15.93
CA PRO A 145 13.13 -5.14 17.32
C PRO A 145 11.84 -5.94 17.55
N LEU A 146 11.74 -6.57 18.72
CA LEU A 146 10.45 -7.07 19.23
C LEU A 146 9.53 -5.89 19.55
N ASN A 147 8.21 -6.09 19.41
CA ASN A 147 7.20 -5.11 19.82
C ASN A 147 7.28 -4.89 21.34
N LYS A 148 7.32 -3.62 21.76
CA LYS A 148 7.34 -3.22 23.18
C LYS A 148 6.16 -2.33 23.57
N ALA A 149 5.12 -2.27 22.75
CA ALA A 149 3.93 -1.44 22.92
C ALA A 149 4.22 0.07 23.14
N ARG A 150 5.34 0.58 22.61
CA ARG A 150 5.77 2.00 22.68
C ARG A 150 4.72 2.93 22.09
N VAL A 151 3.97 2.44 21.11
CA VAL A 151 2.87 3.17 20.47
C VAL A 151 1.74 3.54 21.46
N LEU A 152 1.63 2.88 22.62
CA LEU A 152 0.72 3.31 23.70
C LEU A 152 1.09 4.66 24.31
N GLY A 153 2.37 5.02 24.25
CA GLY A 153 2.93 6.26 24.79
C GLY A 153 2.85 7.46 23.84
N LEU A 154 2.38 7.28 22.59
CA LEU A 154 2.21 8.39 21.64
C LEU A 154 0.93 9.17 21.92
N ASP A 155 1.01 10.49 21.76
CA ASP A 155 -0.16 11.39 21.71
C ASP A 155 -0.80 11.43 20.31
N THR A 156 -0.09 10.94 19.30
CA THR A 156 -0.55 10.83 17.91
C THR A 156 -1.75 9.89 17.80
N TRP A 157 -2.79 10.33 17.09
CA TRP A 157 -3.97 9.51 16.81
C TRP A 157 -3.70 8.57 15.64
N ILE A 158 -4.10 7.30 15.77
CA ILE A 158 -3.65 6.23 14.85
C ILE A 158 -4.86 5.59 14.21
N ILE A 159 -4.91 5.63 12.90
CA ILE A 159 -5.98 5.09 12.07
C ILE A 159 -5.40 3.88 11.33
N HIS A 160 -6.07 2.72 11.41
CA HIS A 160 -5.65 1.55 10.66
C HIS A 160 -6.73 1.12 9.65
N THR A 161 -6.35 0.96 8.38
CA THR A 161 -7.24 0.36 7.39
C THR A 161 -7.18 -1.16 7.49
N CYS A 162 -8.22 -1.82 7.97
CA CYS A 162 -8.37 -3.28 7.92
C CYS A 162 -9.34 -3.67 6.78
N GLY A 163 -9.75 -4.93 6.64
CA GLY A 163 -10.74 -5.24 5.61
C GLY A 163 -11.02 -6.71 5.36
N SER A 164 -11.95 -6.97 4.45
CA SER A 164 -12.51 -8.31 4.21
C SER A 164 -11.57 -9.27 3.50
N ASP A 165 -10.65 -8.76 2.68
CA ASP A 165 -9.72 -9.57 1.88
C ASP A 165 -8.44 -8.80 1.49
N SER A 166 -7.51 -9.44 0.78
CA SER A 166 -6.37 -8.83 0.12
C SER A 166 -6.76 -8.09 -1.17
N ASN A 167 -6.04 -7.02 -1.53
CA ASN A 167 -6.23 -6.28 -2.79
C ASN A 167 -7.64 -5.66 -3.00
N ILE A 168 -8.30 -5.25 -1.91
CA ILE A 168 -9.64 -4.65 -1.93
C ILE A 168 -9.65 -3.13 -1.69
N GLY A 169 -8.49 -2.49 -1.56
CA GLY A 169 -8.41 -1.03 -1.42
C GLY A 169 -7.86 -0.48 -0.10
N LYS A 170 -7.40 -1.32 0.85
CA LYS A 170 -6.83 -0.85 2.14
C LYS A 170 -5.79 0.25 2.01
N LYS A 171 -4.74 0.01 1.23
CA LYS A 171 -3.73 1.04 0.93
C LYS A 171 -4.33 2.27 0.25
N THR A 172 -5.26 2.07 -0.69
CA THR A 172 -5.91 3.19 -1.39
C THR A 172 -6.67 4.06 -0.40
N ALA A 173 -7.49 3.48 0.48
CA ALA A 173 -8.18 4.20 1.53
C ALA A 173 -7.18 4.93 2.44
N ALA A 174 -6.11 4.26 2.86
CA ALA A 174 -5.08 4.85 3.72
C ALA A 174 -4.40 6.07 3.06
N LEU A 175 -4.04 5.98 1.78
CA LEU A 175 -3.44 7.07 1.02
C LEU A 175 -4.43 8.22 0.76
N GLN A 176 -5.71 7.92 0.52
CA GLN A 176 -6.74 8.96 0.34
C GLN A 176 -6.97 9.73 1.64
N ILE A 177 -7.05 9.04 2.79
CA ILE A 177 -7.14 9.68 4.11
C ILE A 177 -5.89 10.53 4.36
N TRP A 178 -4.70 9.99 4.11
CA TRP A 178 -3.44 10.68 4.31
C TRP A 178 -3.31 11.96 3.48
N ASN A 179 -3.62 11.89 2.19
CA ASN A 179 -3.55 13.04 1.28
C ASN A 179 -4.60 14.09 1.63
N GLU A 180 -5.84 13.68 1.88
CA GLU A 180 -6.93 14.60 2.22
C GLU A 180 -6.69 15.30 3.56
N ALA A 181 -6.26 14.55 4.59
CA ALA A 181 -5.96 15.12 5.90
C ALA A 181 -4.84 16.17 5.83
N ASN A 182 -3.73 15.87 5.13
CA ASN A 182 -2.66 16.85 4.91
C ASN A 182 -3.11 18.04 4.05
N GLY A 183 -3.93 17.81 3.01
CA GLY A 183 -4.52 18.88 2.20
C GLY A 183 -5.40 19.85 3.02
N ARG A 184 -5.96 19.37 4.14
CA ARG A 184 -6.72 20.16 5.13
C ARG A 184 -5.87 20.72 6.27
N GLY A 185 -4.55 20.52 6.25
CA GLY A 185 -3.63 21.01 7.27
C GLY A 185 -3.58 20.18 8.55
N ILE A 186 -4.07 18.94 8.55
CA ILE A 186 -3.88 17.99 9.68
C ILE A 186 -2.55 17.27 9.44
N SER A 187 -1.55 17.50 10.29
CA SER A 187 -0.22 16.90 10.09
C SER A 187 -0.32 15.39 10.23
N THR A 188 -0.23 14.67 9.11
CA THR A 188 -0.55 13.25 9.06
C THR A 188 0.61 12.46 8.46
N GLY A 189 1.13 11.48 9.21
CA GLY A 189 2.10 10.51 8.73
C GLY A 189 1.45 9.29 8.09
N PHE A 190 2.16 8.65 7.16
CA PHE A 190 1.70 7.41 6.51
C PHE A 190 2.61 6.23 6.89
N ALA A 191 2.09 5.27 7.66
CA ALA A 191 2.84 4.08 8.04
C ALA A 191 2.65 2.99 6.96
N ALA A 192 3.58 2.93 6.00
CA ALA A 192 3.57 1.94 4.94
C ALA A 192 3.99 0.55 5.44
N THR A 193 3.15 -0.45 5.17
CA THR A 193 3.32 -1.84 5.64
C THR A 193 3.50 -2.83 4.49
N GLY A 194 3.51 -2.34 3.25
CA GLY A 194 3.79 -3.13 2.06
C GLY A 194 4.66 -2.36 1.07
N GLN A 195 5.29 -3.11 0.15
CA GLN A 195 6.24 -2.59 -0.84
C GLN A 195 5.69 -1.38 -1.60
N SER A 196 4.43 -1.45 -2.03
CA SER A 196 3.85 -0.37 -2.82
C SER A 196 3.58 0.89 -2.01
N GLY A 197 3.29 0.78 -0.71
CA GLY A 197 3.25 1.94 0.17
C GLY A 197 4.64 2.54 0.33
N MET A 198 5.65 1.70 0.58
CA MET A 198 7.05 2.13 0.72
C MET A 198 7.57 2.87 -0.50
N MET A 199 7.24 2.40 -1.70
CA MET A 199 7.63 3.05 -2.95
C MET A 199 6.89 4.38 -3.19
N ILE A 200 5.73 4.59 -2.57
CA ILE A 200 4.96 5.83 -2.69
C ILE A 200 5.42 6.86 -1.66
N SER A 201 5.60 6.46 -0.40
CA SER A 201 5.98 7.35 0.70
C SER A 201 7.49 7.51 0.88
N GLY A 202 8.30 6.57 0.37
CA GLY A 202 9.76 6.54 0.55
C GLY A 202 10.25 5.91 1.85
N HIS A 203 9.34 5.45 2.71
CA HIS A 203 9.64 4.84 4.01
C HIS A 203 8.63 3.75 4.36
N GLY A 204 8.97 2.89 5.32
CA GLY A 204 8.12 1.81 5.82
C GLY A 204 8.76 0.42 5.71
N VAL A 205 7.95 -0.62 5.84
CA VAL A 205 8.42 -2.01 5.88
C VAL A 205 7.46 -2.95 5.17
N ALA A 206 7.99 -3.91 4.41
CA ALA A 206 7.18 -4.98 3.83
C ALA A 206 6.98 -6.07 4.90
N VAL A 207 5.90 -5.97 5.68
CA VAL A 207 5.66 -6.85 6.85
C VAL A 207 5.60 -8.32 6.44
N ASP A 208 5.16 -8.63 5.22
CA ASP A 208 5.10 -10.01 4.68
C ASP A 208 6.47 -10.67 4.47
N GLY A 209 7.57 -9.91 4.52
CA GLY A 209 8.95 -10.40 4.49
C GLY A 209 9.62 -10.47 5.86
N VAL A 210 8.95 -10.03 6.93
CA VAL A 210 9.49 -10.01 8.29
C VAL A 210 9.23 -11.35 8.98
N PRO A 211 10.21 -11.97 9.68
CA PRO A 211 9.95 -13.18 10.45
C PRO A 211 8.87 -12.96 11.52
N GLY A 212 8.06 -13.99 11.78
CA GLY A 212 6.83 -13.89 12.59
C GLY A 212 7.00 -13.15 13.92
N ASP A 213 8.01 -13.51 14.71
CA ASP A 213 8.29 -12.93 16.04
C ASP A 213 8.50 -11.41 16.01
N PHE A 214 8.92 -10.86 14.87
CA PHE A 214 9.28 -9.45 14.72
C PHE A 214 8.28 -8.63 13.91
N MET A 215 7.23 -9.24 13.33
CA MET A 215 6.24 -8.51 12.51
C MET A 215 5.60 -7.35 13.28
N GLY A 216 5.17 -7.59 14.53
CA GLY A 216 4.58 -6.54 15.36
C GLY A 216 5.57 -5.42 15.70
N GLY A 217 6.85 -5.73 15.91
CA GLY A 217 7.87 -4.73 16.21
C GLY A 217 8.30 -3.92 14.99
N ALA A 218 8.27 -4.52 13.79
CA ALA A 218 8.44 -3.82 12.53
C ALA A 218 7.34 -2.77 12.32
N VAL A 219 6.07 -3.15 12.58
CA VAL A 219 4.94 -2.24 12.49
C VAL A 219 5.02 -1.14 13.55
N GLU A 220 5.36 -1.50 14.79
CA GLU A 220 5.57 -0.54 15.87
C GLU A 220 6.62 0.52 15.46
N GLN A 221 7.75 0.10 14.91
CA GLN A 221 8.80 1.01 14.44
C GLN A 221 8.30 1.98 13.38
N VAL A 222 7.63 1.49 12.33
CA VAL A 222 7.14 2.33 11.23
C VAL A 222 6.06 3.31 11.72
N VAL A 223 5.23 2.91 12.69
CA VAL A 223 4.24 3.81 13.31
C VAL A 223 4.93 4.90 14.12
N MET A 224 5.96 4.57 14.90
CA MET A 224 6.74 5.56 15.66
C MET A 224 7.43 6.56 14.73
N GLU A 225 7.99 6.09 13.62
CA GLU A 225 8.60 6.95 12.58
C GLU A 225 7.55 7.86 11.93
N ALA A 226 6.40 7.32 11.54
CA ALA A 226 5.32 8.09 10.94
C ALA A 226 4.69 9.09 11.92
N ALA A 227 4.71 8.80 13.23
CA ALA A 227 4.15 9.66 14.27
C ALA A 227 5.04 10.88 14.59
N ALA A 228 6.32 10.85 14.26
CA ALA A 228 7.26 11.91 14.58
C ALA A 228 6.81 13.26 13.99
N GLY A 229 6.36 14.18 14.86
CA GLY A 229 5.87 15.50 14.46
C GLY A 229 4.46 15.52 13.85
N ASN A 230 3.73 14.40 13.85
CA ASN A 230 2.40 14.30 13.26
C ASN A 230 1.31 14.12 14.32
N GLU A 231 0.17 14.75 14.06
CA GLU A 231 -1.04 14.61 14.87
C GLU A 231 -1.73 13.27 14.61
N TRP A 232 -1.72 12.84 13.34
CA TRP A 232 -2.33 11.58 12.88
C TRP A 232 -1.29 10.66 12.25
N VAL A 233 -1.52 9.35 12.35
CA VAL A 233 -0.87 8.34 11.52
C VAL A 233 -1.93 7.47 10.87
N VAL A 234 -1.81 7.28 9.57
CA VAL A 234 -2.63 6.31 8.82
C VAL A 234 -1.78 5.11 8.49
N VAL A 235 -2.14 3.95 9.03
CA VAL A 235 -1.44 2.68 8.87
C VAL A 235 -2.04 1.89 7.71
N GLU A 236 -1.22 1.64 6.69
CA GLU A 236 -1.57 0.79 5.56
C GLU A 236 -1.94 -0.62 6.05
N GLY A 237 -3.07 -1.15 5.58
CA GLY A 237 -3.48 -2.52 5.86
C GLY A 237 -2.94 -3.56 4.90
N GLN A 238 -2.52 -4.71 5.43
CA GLN A 238 -2.24 -5.93 4.67
C GLN A 238 -3.13 -7.08 5.12
N GLY A 239 -3.32 -8.07 4.24
CA GLY A 239 -4.06 -9.29 4.56
C GLY A 239 -5.52 -9.05 4.94
N SER A 240 -6.11 -10.01 5.64
CA SER A 240 -7.45 -9.95 6.23
C SER A 240 -7.52 -11.06 7.29
N LEU A 241 -8.23 -10.81 8.40
CA LEU A 241 -8.48 -11.84 9.40
C LEU A 241 -9.33 -13.00 8.85
N ASN A 242 -10.15 -12.75 7.82
CA ASN A 242 -10.90 -13.78 7.10
C ASN A 242 -10.00 -14.71 6.26
N HIS A 243 -8.77 -14.26 5.95
CA HIS A 243 -7.94 -14.88 4.94
C HIS A 243 -6.93 -15.85 5.56
N ILE A 244 -7.10 -17.16 5.32
CA ILE A 244 -6.31 -18.25 5.91
C ILE A 244 -4.80 -18.05 5.77
N GLY A 245 -4.32 -17.60 4.60
CA GLY A 245 -2.88 -17.40 4.35
C GLY A 245 -2.31 -16.04 4.76
N ALA A 246 -3.13 -15.09 5.22
CA ALA A 246 -2.71 -13.69 5.43
C ALA A 246 -3.22 -13.06 6.72
N SER A 247 -4.00 -13.82 7.51
CA SER A 247 -4.56 -13.39 8.80
C SER A 247 -3.46 -13.08 9.83
N GLY A 248 -2.37 -13.86 9.84
CA GLY A 248 -1.22 -13.60 10.73
C GLY A 248 -0.60 -12.22 10.52
N VAL A 249 -0.44 -11.79 9.25
CA VAL A 249 0.08 -10.45 8.93
C VAL A 249 -0.93 -9.37 9.32
N ALA A 250 -2.23 -9.57 9.06
CA ALA A 250 -3.27 -8.62 9.44
C ALA A 250 -3.31 -8.40 10.96
N LEU A 251 -3.25 -9.48 11.75
CA LEU A 251 -3.23 -9.42 13.21
C LEU A 251 -1.94 -8.77 13.73
N ALA A 252 -0.79 -9.09 13.14
CA ALA A 252 0.49 -8.48 13.52
C ALA A 252 0.48 -6.96 13.29
N ILE A 253 -0.14 -6.48 12.21
CA ILE A 253 -0.31 -5.04 11.96
C ILE A 253 -1.25 -4.43 13.00
N LEU A 254 -2.39 -5.07 13.30
CA LEU A 254 -3.34 -4.58 14.30
C LEU A 254 -2.66 -4.39 15.68
N HIS A 255 -1.85 -5.36 16.10
CA HIS A 255 -1.19 -5.36 17.41
C HIS A 255 0.12 -4.56 17.44
N GLY A 256 0.80 -4.40 16.30
CA GLY A 256 1.95 -3.50 16.20
C GLY A 256 1.54 -2.03 16.12
N ALA A 257 0.41 -1.76 15.46
CA ALA A 257 -0.08 -0.41 15.24
C ALA A 257 -0.87 0.17 16.41
N LEU A 258 -1.52 -0.68 17.22
CA LEU A 258 -2.33 -0.26 18.37
C LEU A 258 -3.24 0.94 18.00
N PRO A 259 -4.11 0.79 17.00
CA PRO A 259 -4.86 1.91 16.45
C PRO A 259 -5.86 2.46 17.46
N HIS A 260 -6.23 3.72 17.28
CA HIS A 260 -7.35 4.35 17.97
C HIS A 260 -8.67 4.14 17.19
N ALA A 261 -8.58 4.05 15.86
CA ALA A 261 -9.72 3.85 14.98
C ALA A 261 -9.39 2.89 13.84
N LEU A 262 -10.42 2.16 13.39
CA LEU A 262 -10.34 1.30 12.22
C LEU A 262 -11.17 1.88 11.08
N VAL A 263 -10.70 1.72 9.85
CA VAL A 263 -11.50 1.89 8.63
C VAL A 263 -11.57 0.52 7.96
N PHE A 264 -12.76 -0.07 7.90
CA PHE A 264 -12.93 -1.41 7.37
C PHE A 264 -13.10 -1.35 5.86
N CYS A 265 -12.18 -1.94 5.10
CA CYS A 265 -12.22 -1.90 3.65
C CYS A 265 -12.89 -3.15 3.04
N HIS A 266 -13.70 -2.96 2.01
CA HIS A 266 -14.35 -4.05 1.26
C HIS A 266 -14.38 -3.74 -0.25
N ARG A 267 -14.48 -4.76 -1.11
CA ARG A 267 -14.73 -4.58 -2.54
C ARG A 267 -16.16 -5.01 -2.83
N LEU A 268 -16.99 -4.11 -3.35
CA LEU A 268 -18.40 -4.42 -3.63
C LEU A 268 -18.53 -5.61 -4.58
N GLY A 269 -19.49 -6.48 -4.29
CA GLY A 269 -19.74 -7.73 -5.02
C GLY A 269 -18.73 -8.85 -4.76
N ALA A 270 -17.76 -8.67 -3.86
CA ALA A 270 -16.83 -9.75 -3.52
C ALA A 270 -17.44 -10.70 -2.47
N GLU A 271 -17.69 -11.95 -2.88
CA GLU A 271 -18.22 -13.00 -1.99
C GLU A 271 -17.14 -13.99 -1.54
N ARG A 272 -15.98 -14.00 -2.22
CA ARG A 272 -14.88 -14.93 -1.97
C ARG A 272 -13.54 -14.22 -1.94
N THR A 273 -12.63 -14.77 -1.15
CA THR A 273 -11.25 -14.27 -1.03
C THR A 273 -10.47 -14.55 -2.31
N LYS A 274 -9.63 -13.61 -2.71
CA LYS A 274 -8.69 -13.77 -3.82
C LYS A 274 -7.75 -14.96 -3.60
N VAL A 275 -7.37 -15.65 -4.67
CA VAL A 275 -6.42 -16.78 -4.71
C VAL A 275 -6.95 -18.07 -4.07
N TRP A 276 -7.44 -18.03 -2.83
CA TRP A 276 -7.92 -19.22 -2.13
C TRP A 276 -9.39 -19.56 -2.38
N GLU A 277 -10.16 -18.60 -2.92
CA GLU A 277 -11.58 -18.77 -3.20
C GLU A 277 -12.35 -19.30 -1.97
N THR A 278 -12.04 -18.83 -0.76
CA THR A 278 -12.83 -19.14 0.45
C THR A 278 -13.92 -18.10 0.66
N PRO A 279 -15.07 -18.43 1.27
CA PRO A 279 -16.14 -17.46 1.51
C PRO A 279 -15.65 -16.26 2.33
N ILE A 280 -16.14 -15.07 1.98
CA ILE A 280 -16.11 -13.90 2.86
C ILE A 280 -17.32 -14.02 3.79
N ILE A 281 -17.09 -14.17 5.08
CA ILE A 281 -18.20 -14.20 6.06
C ILE A 281 -18.89 -12.82 6.12
N PRO A 282 -20.10 -12.71 6.70
CA PRO A 282 -20.84 -11.46 6.73
C PRO A 282 -20.00 -10.28 7.23
N ILE A 283 -20.10 -9.13 6.54
CA ILE A 283 -19.27 -7.96 6.84
C ILE A 283 -19.44 -7.46 8.29
N PRO A 284 -20.64 -7.41 8.88
CA PRO A 284 -20.81 -7.06 10.30
C PRO A 284 -20.03 -7.99 11.24
N GLU A 285 -19.97 -9.30 10.94
CA GLU A 285 -19.21 -10.27 11.73
C GLU A 285 -17.70 -10.05 11.61
N LEU A 286 -17.20 -9.75 10.41
CA LEU A 286 -15.77 -9.41 10.22
C LEU A 286 -15.38 -8.11 10.89
N ILE A 287 -16.24 -7.10 10.86
CA ILE A 287 -16.04 -5.85 11.60
C ILE A 287 -15.89 -6.17 13.08
N ARG A 288 -16.85 -6.89 13.66
CA ARG A 288 -16.82 -7.30 15.06
C ARG A 288 -15.54 -8.08 15.41
N MET A 289 -15.13 -9.01 14.56
CA MET A 289 -13.90 -9.78 14.75
C MET A 289 -12.64 -8.89 14.78
N ASN A 290 -12.56 -7.88 13.90
CA ASN A 290 -11.45 -6.93 13.91
C ASN A 290 -11.44 -6.10 15.20
N GLU A 291 -12.60 -5.62 15.65
CA GLU A 291 -12.72 -4.86 16.89
C GLU A 291 -12.37 -5.70 18.13
N GLU A 292 -12.86 -6.94 18.21
CA GLU A 292 -12.61 -7.85 19.34
C GLU A 292 -11.14 -8.27 19.44
N LEU A 293 -10.41 -8.29 18.33
CA LEU A 293 -8.97 -8.61 18.30
C LEU A 293 -8.07 -7.39 18.51
N THR A 294 -8.63 -6.19 18.72
CA THR A 294 -7.83 -5.05 19.21
C THR A 294 -7.32 -5.34 20.63
N VAL A 295 -6.24 -4.67 21.03
CA VAL A 295 -5.64 -4.94 22.35
C VAL A 295 -6.48 -4.35 23.47
N PHE A 296 -6.40 -4.95 24.67
CA PHE A 296 -7.15 -4.50 25.84
C PHE A 296 -6.79 -3.07 26.27
N GLU A 297 -5.50 -2.70 26.16
CA GLU A 297 -4.99 -1.38 26.55
C GLU A 297 -5.51 -0.25 25.66
N ARG A 298 -5.96 -0.58 24.45
CA ARG A 298 -6.49 0.36 23.47
C ARG A 298 -7.49 -0.33 22.55
N PRO A 299 -8.73 -0.57 23.02
CA PRO A 299 -9.78 -1.11 22.18
C PRO A 299 -10.12 -0.09 21.08
N ALA A 300 -10.19 -0.55 19.83
CA ALA A 300 -10.53 0.31 18.69
C ALA A 300 -11.83 -0.13 18.04
N LYS A 301 -12.56 0.84 17.50
CA LYS A 301 -13.82 0.63 16.77
C LYS A 301 -13.67 1.00 15.31
N VAL A 302 -14.48 0.36 14.45
CA VAL A 302 -14.58 0.76 13.05
C VAL A 302 -15.41 2.05 12.99
N ALA A 303 -14.79 3.11 12.48
CA ALA A 303 -15.44 4.41 12.33
C ALA A 303 -16.25 4.52 11.03
N ALA A 304 -15.80 3.82 9.98
CA ALA A 304 -16.44 3.82 8.66
C ALA A 304 -16.03 2.58 7.86
N VAL A 305 -16.84 2.27 6.86
CA VAL A 305 -16.53 1.26 5.84
C VAL A 305 -16.07 1.97 4.57
N SER A 306 -14.88 1.60 4.10
CA SER A 306 -14.34 2.07 2.82
C SER A 306 -14.57 1.02 1.75
N VAL A 307 -15.29 1.36 0.68
CA VAL A 307 -15.55 0.41 -0.40
C VAL A 307 -14.73 0.71 -1.64
N ASN A 308 -14.28 -0.34 -2.31
CA ASN A 308 -13.83 -0.28 -3.69
C ASN A 308 -15.02 -0.63 -4.58
N SER A 309 -15.53 0.38 -5.27
CA SER A 309 -16.66 0.29 -6.20
C SER A 309 -16.25 0.37 -7.67
N ALA A 310 -14.98 0.03 -7.99
CA ALA A 310 -14.51 0.04 -9.37
C ALA A 310 -15.39 -0.87 -10.26
N GLY A 311 -15.89 -0.30 -11.36
CA GLY A 311 -16.82 -0.98 -12.28
C GLY A 311 -18.31 -0.80 -11.96
N PHE A 312 -18.65 -0.16 -10.84
CA PHE A 312 -20.03 0.18 -10.49
C PHE A 312 -20.40 1.56 -11.06
N THR A 313 -21.63 1.70 -11.56
CA THR A 313 -22.22 3.02 -11.83
C THR A 313 -22.42 3.79 -10.53
N GLU A 314 -22.69 5.10 -10.60
CA GLU A 314 -23.03 5.88 -9.40
C GLU A 314 -24.29 5.32 -8.70
N GLU A 315 -25.32 4.92 -9.47
CA GLU A 315 -26.55 4.37 -8.93
C GLU A 315 -26.33 3.02 -8.24
N ASP A 316 -25.60 2.11 -8.88
CA ASP A 316 -25.31 0.80 -8.30
C ASP A 316 -24.43 0.92 -7.05
N TYR A 317 -23.44 1.82 -7.08
CA TYR A 317 -22.62 2.11 -5.91
C TYR A 317 -23.46 2.60 -4.73
N ARG A 318 -24.36 3.57 -4.96
CA ARG A 318 -25.20 4.12 -3.89
C ARG A 318 -26.12 3.07 -3.28
N ARG A 319 -26.77 2.27 -4.12
CA ARG A 319 -27.64 1.17 -3.67
C ARG A 319 -26.89 0.15 -2.81
N GLU A 320 -25.73 -0.31 -3.25
CA GLU A 320 -24.94 -1.29 -2.47
C GLU A 320 -24.31 -0.67 -1.21
N ALA A 321 -23.94 0.62 -1.26
CA ALA A 321 -23.45 1.34 -0.09
C ALA A 321 -24.56 1.46 0.97
N GLU A 322 -25.76 1.92 0.61
CA GLU A 322 -26.91 2.06 1.52
C GLU A 322 -27.30 0.71 2.17
N LYS A 323 -27.26 -0.38 1.39
CA LYS A 323 -27.47 -1.72 1.93
C LYS A 323 -26.43 -2.06 3.00
N LEU A 324 -25.16 -1.82 2.72
CA LEU A 324 -24.07 -2.11 3.66
C LEU A 324 -24.11 -1.18 4.88
N GLU A 325 -24.55 0.07 4.73
CA GLU A 325 -24.80 1.00 5.84
C GLU A 325 -25.91 0.46 6.75
N ALA A 326 -27.01 -0.04 6.17
CA ALA A 326 -28.10 -0.65 6.94
C ALA A 326 -27.68 -1.93 7.67
N GLU A 327 -26.81 -2.76 7.06
CA GLU A 327 -26.31 -3.99 7.67
C GLU A 327 -25.29 -3.73 8.79
N THR A 328 -24.43 -2.72 8.63
CA THR A 328 -23.31 -2.46 9.54
C THR A 328 -23.60 -1.38 10.58
N GLY A 329 -24.56 -0.49 10.32
CA GLY A 329 -24.80 0.72 11.10
C GLY A 329 -23.68 1.76 11.01
N LEU A 330 -22.81 1.66 10.00
CA LEU A 330 -21.64 2.52 9.81
C LEU A 330 -21.72 3.25 8.46
N PRO A 331 -21.16 4.47 8.34
CA PRO A 331 -21.05 5.15 7.06
C PRO A 331 -20.25 4.34 6.04
N VAL A 332 -20.71 4.27 4.79
CA VAL A 332 -20.05 3.53 3.69
C VAL A 332 -19.68 4.49 2.55
N LEU A 333 -18.38 4.58 2.25
CA LEU A 333 -17.85 5.53 1.28
C LEU A 333 -16.81 4.88 0.37
N ASP A 334 -16.81 5.22 -0.93
CA ASP A 334 -15.66 4.99 -1.80
C ASP A 334 -14.72 6.21 -1.76
N PRO A 335 -13.51 6.09 -1.18
CA PRO A 335 -12.60 7.23 -1.03
C PRO A 335 -12.00 7.71 -2.36
N VAL A 336 -12.15 6.96 -3.46
CA VAL A 336 -11.67 7.34 -4.79
C VAL A 336 -12.74 8.13 -5.56
N ARG A 337 -14.01 7.99 -5.20
CA ARG A 337 -15.10 8.80 -5.79
C ARG A 337 -15.04 10.23 -5.26
N GLU A 338 -15.62 11.14 -6.02
CA GLU A 338 -15.66 12.56 -5.69
C GLU A 338 -16.24 12.80 -4.29
N GLY A 339 -15.51 13.56 -3.45
CA GLY A 339 -15.91 13.85 -2.07
C GLY A 339 -15.78 12.69 -1.07
N GLY A 340 -15.46 11.47 -1.53
CA GLY A 340 -15.39 10.29 -0.64
C GLY A 340 -14.28 10.39 0.41
N ALA A 341 -13.06 10.77 0.01
CA ALA A 341 -11.95 10.97 0.94
C ALA A 341 -12.25 12.09 1.95
N ALA A 342 -12.82 13.19 1.45
CA ALA A 342 -13.25 14.34 2.23
C ALA A 342 -14.20 13.95 3.37
N GLN A 343 -15.27 13.24 3.05
CA GLN A 343 -16.26 12.76 4.02
C GLN A 343 -15.65 11.76 5.01
N LEU A 344 -14.77 10.87 4.53
CA LEU A 344 -14.09 9.90 5.37
C LEU A 344 -13.20 10.58 6.43
N VAL A 345 -12.47 11.64 6.08
CA VAL A 345 -11.70 12.44 7.04
C VAL A 345 -12.61 13.12 8.05
N ASP A 346 -13.77 13.65 7.65
CA ASP A 346 -14.71 14.27 8.59
C ASP A 346 -15.29 13.28 9.60
N ILE A 347 -15.63 12.07 9.17
CA ILE A 347 -16.06 10.97 10.06
C ILE A 347 -14.94 10.62 11.05
N LEU A 348 -13.71 10.51 10.57
CA LEU A 348 -12.56 10.20 11.42
C LEU A 348 -12.31 11.30 12.47
N ARG A 349 -12.44 12.59 12.12
CA ARG A 349 -12.34 13.69 13.09
C ARG A 349 -13.45 13.65 14.13
N ALA A 350 -14.68 13.33 13.74
CA ALA A 350 -15.79 13.15 14.67
C ALA A 350 -15.50 11.99 15.63
N HIS A 351 -15.07 10.85 15.10
CA HIS A 351 -14.70 9.66 15.88
C HIS A 351 -13.55 9.93 16.86
N GLN A 352 -12.54 10.72 16.46
CA GLN A 352 -11.45 11.15 17.33
C GLN A 352 -11.97 11.94 18.54
N ARG A 353 -12.91 12.87 18.34
CA ARG A 353 -13.51 13.67 19.42
C ARG A 353 -14.31 12.79 20.38
N GLU A 354 -15.16 11.92 19.84
CA GLU A 354 -15.98 11.00 20.66
C GLU A 354 -15.14 10.02 21.49
N THR A 355 -14.01 9.56 20.95
CA THR A 355 -13.13 8.63 21.66
C THR A 355 -12.24 9.32 22.70
N ALA A 356 -11.83 10.57 22.46
CA ALA A 356 -11.13 11.38 23.45
C ALA A 356 -12.00 11.63 24.70
N ASP A 357 -13.29 11.90 24.52
CA ASP A 357 -14.24 12.13 25.62
C ASP A 357 -14.53 10.87 26.47
N ARG A 358 -14.24 9.68 25.93
CA ARG A 358 -14.49 8.38 26.59
C ARG A 358 -13.28 7.80 27.33
N GLN A 359 -12.08 8.33 27.14
CA GLN A 359 -10.91 7.83 27.88
C GLN A 359 -11.03 8.28 29.35
N PRO A 360 -11.13 7.35 30.32
CA PRO A 360 -11.05 7.74 31.72
C PRO A 360 -9.68 8.34 31.95
N VAL A 361 -9.65 9.56 32.51
CA VAL A 361 -8.45 10.27 32.97
C VAL A 361 -7.41 9.24 33.44
N ARG A 362 -6.32 9.08 32.67
CA ARG A 362 -5.20 8.17 33.00
C ARG A 362 -4.87 8.38 34.47
N ARG A 363 -5.29 7.45 35.34
CA ARG A 363 -4.93 7.50 36.76
C ARG A 363 -3.42 7.26 36.80
N ARG A 364 -2.72 8.28 37.31
CA ARG A 364 -1.27 8.36 37.49
C ARG A 364 -0.67 7.15 38.17
#